data_AF-A0A679FLL0-F1
#
_entry.id   AF-A0A679FLL0-F1
#
_cell.length_a   1.000
_cell.length_b   1.000
_cell.length_c   1.000
_cell.angle_alpha   90.00
_cell.angle_beta   90.00
_cell.angle_gamma   90.00
#
_symmetry.space_group_name_H-M   'P 1'
#
loop_
_entity.id
_entity.type
_entity.pdbx_description
1 polymer ?
#
loop_
_entity_poly.entity_id
_entity_poly.type
_entity_poly.pdbx_seq_one_letter_code
_entity_poly.pdbx_strand_id
1 'polypeptide(L)' 'MNLLEHYIQEVISVEPYEEDWTKEFEEKFLKIKVITNCYGCVKEHETIETEKEWEEAKERGYFMW' A
#
# COMPACT_ATOMS: atom_id res chain seq x y z
N MET A 1 3.47 4.67 -18.41
CA MET A 1 2.32 4.30 -17.57
C MET A 1 1.98 5.51 -16.73
N ASN A 2 0.71 5.90 -16.65
CA ASN A 2 0.28 6.97 -15.76
C ASN A 2 0.07 6.38 -14.36
N LEU A 3 0.57 7.06 -13.32
CA LEU A 3 0.21 6.75 -11.93
C LEU A 3 -1.28 7.02 -11.78
N LEU A 4 -2.04 6.02 -11.38
CA LEU A 4 -3.48 6.16 -11.17
C LEU A 4 -3.77 6.36 -9.69
N GLU A 5 -4.87 7.05 -9.39
CA GLU A 5 -5.34 7.24 -8.02
C GLU A 5 -6.17 6.02 -7.61
N HIS A 6 -5.58 5.17 -6.77
CA HIS A 6 -6.24 3.99 -6.23
C HIS A 6 -6.80 4.31 -4.85
N TYR A 7 -8.05 4.78 -4.81
CA TYR A 7 -8.72 5.15 -3.57
C TYR A 7 -8.91 3.94 -2.67
N ILE A 8 -8.51 4.08 -1.41
CA ILE A 8 -8.62 3.03 -0.39
C ILE A 8 -10.10 2.91 -0.01
N GLN A 9 -10.74 1.79 -0.31
CA GLN A 9 -12.08 1.52 0.18
C GLN A 9 -12.05 0.79 1.51
N GLU A 10 -11.25 -0.28 1.61
CA GLU A 10 -11.22 -1.12 2.80
C GLU A 10 -9.83 -1.71 2.98
N VAL A 11 -9.30 -1.63 4.19
CA VAL A 11 -8.02 -2.24 4.55
C VAL A 11 -8.33 -3.59 5.20
N ILE A 12 -7.90 -4.67 4.55
CA ILE A 12 -8.14 -6.03 5.00
C ILE A 12 -7.12 -6.41 6.08
N SER A 13 -5.85 -6.18 5.81
CA SER A 13 -4.76 -6.46 6.77
C SER A 13 -3.56 -5.56 6.53
N VAL A 14 -2.82 -5.33 7.60
CA VAL A 14 -1.51 -4.68 7.59
C VAL A 14 -0.60 -5.51 8.47
N GLU A 15 0.42 -6.11 7.89
CA GLU A 15 1.34 -7.00 8.58
C GLU A 15 2.77 -6.50 8.38
N PRO A 16 3.65 -6.61 9.39
CA PRO A 16 5.07 -6.32 9.20
C PRO A 16 5.66 -7.27 8.15
N TYR A 17 6.46 -6.73 7.24
CA TYR A 17 7.11 -7.48 6.19
C TYR A 17 8.61 -7.48 6.39
N GLU A 18 9.16 -8.66 6.66
CA GLU A 18 10.58 -8.87 6.93
C GLU A 18 11.11 -9.91 5.93
N GLU A 19 11.63 -9.45 4.80
CA GLU A 19 12.33 -10.31 3.83
C GLU A 19 13.83 -10.04 3.83
N ASP A 20 14.62 -10.93 3.23
CA ASP A 20 16.08 -10.77 3.22
C ASP A 20 16.52 -9.48 2.50
N TRP A 21 15.78 -9.04 1.48
CA TRP A 21 16.05 -7.77 0.79
C TRP A 21 15.67 -6.54 1.63
N THR A 22 14.69 -6.66 2.54
CA THR A 22 14.30 -5.53 3.40
C THR A 22 15.39 -5.21 4.42
N LYS A 23 16.31 -6.13 4.70
CA LYS A 23 17.46 -5.92 5.59
C LYS A 23 18.52 -4.98 5.01
N GLU A 24 18.49 -4.73 3.71
CA GLU A 24 19.37 -3.75 3.06
C GLU A 24 18.89 -2.31 3.27
N PHE A 25 17.66 -2.16 3.75
CA PHE A 25 17.03 -0.87 4.04
C PHE A 25 16.83 -0.75 5.55
N GLU A 26 17.05 0.46 6.09
CA GLU A 26 16.84 0.75 7.51
C GLU A 26 15.35 0.97 7.85
N GLU A 27 14.50 1.00 6.81
CA GLU A 27 13.07 1.26 6.90
C GLU A 27 12.27 -0.01 7.16
N LYS A 28 11.18 0.13 7.91
CA LYS A 28 10.24 -0.96 8.15
C LYS A 28 9.28 -1.06 6.98
N PHE A 29 9.16 -2.25 6.42
CA PHE A 29 8.18 -2.55 5.40
C PHE A 29 6.93 -3.16 6.01
N LEU A 30 5.80 -2.82 5.43
CA LEU A 30 4.49 -3.32 5.77
C LEU A 30 3.89 -3.95 4.53
N LYS A 31 3.42 -5.18 4.69
CA LYS A 31 2.59 -5.85 3.71
C LYS A 31 1.15 -5.46 3.98
N ILE A 32 0.55 -4.75 3.03
CA ILE A 32 -0.79 -4.20 3.13
C ILE A 32 -1.69 -4.88 2.13
N LYS A 33 -2.78 -5.44 2.64
CA LYS A 33 -3.86 -5.99 1.83
C LYS A 33 -5.05 -5.05 1.87
N VAL A 34 -5.45 -4.55 0.71
CA VAL A 34 -6.40 -3.45 0.59
C VAL A 34 -7.32 -3.64 -0.61
N ILE A 35 -8.59 -3.28 -0.46
CA ILE A 35 -9.53 -3.13 -1.56
C ILE A 35 -9.47 -1.67 -2.01
N THR A 36 -9.09 -1.45 -3.27
CA THR A 36 -9.04 -0.12 -3.86
C THR A 36 -10.06 0.04 -4.97
N ASN A 37 -10.53 1.26 -5.16
CA ASN A 37 -11.39 1.65 -6.27
C ASN A 37 -10.63 2.60 -7.19
N CYS A 38 -10.34 2.15 -8.39
CA CYS A 38 -9.72 2.95 -9.44
C CYS A 38 -10.75 3.18 -10.55
N TYR A 39 -11.32 4.39 -10.63
CA TYR A 39 -12.32 4.78 -11.63
C TYR A 39 -13.50 3.80 -11.82
N GLY A 40 -14.03 3.24 -10.73
CA GLY A 40 -15.13 2.28 -10.73
C GLY A 40 -14.68 0.82 -10.79
N CYS A 41 -13.38 0.55 -10.92
CA CYS A 41 -12.82 -0.79 -10.82
C CYS A 41 -12.42 -1.07 -9.37
N VAL A 42 -13.26 -1.82 -8.66
CA VAL A 42 -12.99 -2.27 -7.30
C VAL A 42 -12.20 -3.58 -7.37
N LYS A 43 -11.00 -3.59 -6.81
CA LYS A 43 -10.13 -4.77 -6.77
C LYS A 43 -9.39 -4.89 -5.44
N GLU A 44 -9.20 -6.14 -5.04
CA GLU A 44 -8.26 -6.48 -3.98
C GLU A 44 -6.83 -6.35 -4.53
N HIS A 45 -6.00 -5.65 -3.78
CA HIS A 45 -4.58 -5.44 -4.05
C HIS A 45 -3.77 -5.79 -2.80
N GLU A 46 -2.59 -6.33 -3.04
CA GLU A 46 -1.58 -6.59 -2.03
C GLU A 46 -0.33 -5.79 -2.40
N THR A 47 0.18 -4.99 -1.46
CA THR A 47 1.38 -4.17 -1.66
C THR A 47 2.33 -4.26 -0.49
N ILE A 48 3.58 -3.93 -0.77
CA ILE A 48 4.64 -3.80 0.22
C ILE A 48 5.09 -2.36 0.15
N GLU A 49 4.80 -1.61 1.21
CA GLU A 49 5.14 -0.20 1.31
C GLU A 49 5.98 -0.01 2.58
N THR A 50 6.75 1.07 2.63
CA THR A 50 7.36 1.48 3.90
C THR A 50 6.30 1.99 4.87
N GLU A 51 6.59 1.95 6.18
CA GLU A 51 5.71 2.51 7.21
C GLU A 51 5.35 3.97 6.91
N LYS A 52 6.31 4.73 6.40
CA LYS A 52 6.13 6.13 6.00
C LYS A 52 5.19 6.28 4.80
N GLU A 53 5.41 5.52 3.73
CA GLU A 53 4.53 5.56 2.54
C GLU A 53 3.10 5.15 2.89
N TRP A 54 2.94 4.18 3.79
CA TRP A 54 1.64 3.77 4.27
C TRP A 54 0.90 4.87 5.05
N GLU A 55 1.60 5.58 5.93
CA GLU A 55 1.04 6.74 6.65
C GLU A 55 0.64 7.85 5.67
N GLU A 56 1.46 8.15 4.68
CA GLU A 56 1.14 9.12 3.64
C GLU A 56 -0.08 8.69 2.80
N ALA A 57 -0.17 7.42 2.42
CA ALA A 57 -1.30 6.87 1.66
C ALA A 57 -2.61 6.90 2.48
N LYS A 58 -2.53 6.64 3.79
CA LYS A 58 -3.68 6.78 4.71
C LYS A 58 -4.14 8.22 4.83
N GLU A 59 -3.21 9.17 4.98
CA GLU A 59 -3.53 10.59 5.14
C GLU A 59 -4.22 11.13 3.88
N ARG A 60 -3.75 10.71 2.70
CA ARG A 60 -4.33 11.10 1.41
C ARG A 60 -5.60 10.31 1.06
N GLY A 61 -5.76 9.11 1.59
CA GLY A 61 -6.89 8.20 1.34
C GLY A 61 -6.80 7.42 0.02
N TYR A 62 -5.64 7.45 -0.65
CA TYR A 62 -5.40 6.73 -1.90
C TYR A 62 -3.92 6.39 -2.05
N PHE A 63 -3.65 5.35 -2.81
CA PHE A 63 -2.32 4.99 -3.26
C PHE A 63 -2.07 5.55 -4.67
N MET A 64 -0.80 5.90 -4.98
CA MET A 64 -0.36 6.36 -6.31
C MET A 64 0.63 5.37 -6.91
N TRP A 65 0.14 4.55 -7.82
CA TRP A 65 0.84 3.45 -8.49
C TRP A 65 0.25 3.22 -9.88
#